data_AF-A0A6A2V9K2-F1
#
_entry.id   AF-A0A6A2V9K2-F1
#
_cell.length_a   1.000
_cell.length_b   1.000
_cell.length_c   1.000
_cell.angle_alpha   90.00
_cell.angle_beta   90.00
_cell.angle_gamma   90.00
#
_symmetry.space_group_name_H-M   'P 1'
#
loop_
_entity.id
_entity.type
_entity.pdbx_description
1 polymer ?
#
loop_
_entity_poly.entity_id
_entity_poly.type
_entity_poly.pdbx_seq_one_letter_code
_entity_poly.pdbx_strand_id
1 'polypeptide(L)'
;MSELEVLLCKIYEGNILGKLSDSRYATLDAQYEKEQSELTAEISALEKAIKSYEKHEKDADRFIALIDKYENFDKLTIAMLNEFIEKILVNERDRKGSIQTTQEVEMYFNFVGRFVPPVFGEAELAPEELEEISKREERKDKTSSELLEA
;
A
#
# COMPACT_ATOMS: atom_id res chain seq x y z
N MET A 1 -5.26 -20.52 26.52
CA MET A 1 -4.40 -21.70 26.23
C MET A 1 -4.44 -22.75 27.35
N SER A 2 -4.53 -22.36 28.63
CA SER A 2 -4.43 -23.31 29.76
C SER A 2 -5.58 -24.31 29.91
N GLU A 3 -6.81 -23.97 29.51
CA GLU A 3 -7.98 -24.82 29.78
C GLU A 3 -7.99 -26.10 28.92
N LEU A 4 -7.57 -25.98 27.66
CA LEU A 4 -7.49 -27.09 26.71
C LEU A 4 -6.34 -28.05 27.06
N GLU A 5 -5.20 -27.51 27.52
CA GLU A 5 -4.10 -28.31 28.09
C GLU A 5 -4.53 -29.07 29.36
N VAL A 6 -5.28 -28.41 30.25
CA VAL A 6 -5.83 -29.07 31.46
C VAL A 6 -6.80 -30.19 31.09
N LEU A 7 -7.61 -30.01 30.03
CA LEU A 7 -8.48 -31.06 29.52
C LEU A 7 -7.69 -32.22 28.93
N LEU A 8 -6.62 -31.95 28.18
CA LEU A 8 -5.73 -32.98 27.64
C LEU A 8 -5.07 -33.80 28.74
N CYS A 9 -4.56 -33.14 29.80
CA CYS A 9 -4.01 -33.83 30.97
C CYS A 9 -5.03 -34.75 31.65
N LYS A 10 -6.29 -34.29 31.81
CA LYS A 10 -7.37 -35.11 32.39
C LYS A 10 -7.74 -36.31 31.52
N ILE A 11 -7.72 -36.16 30.20
CA ILE A 11 -7.97 -37.25 29.25
C ILE A 11 -6.84 -38.29 29.33
N TYR A 12 -5.59 -37.83 29.44
CA TYR A 12 -4.43 -38.70 29.66
C TYR A 12 -4.57 -39.49 30.95
N GLU A 13 -4.82 -38.81 32.08
CA GLU A 13 -5.08 -39.43 33.38
C GLU A 13 -6.23 -40.44 33.34
N GLY A 14 -7.31 -40.14 32.62
CA GLY A 14 -8.43 -41.06 32.41
C GLY A 14 -8.03 -42.34 31.65
N ASN A 15 -7.09 -42.24 30.70
CA ASN A 15 -6.59 -43.38 29.93
C ASN A 15 -5.67 -44.28 30.76
N ILE A 16 -4.67 -43.72 31.47
CA ILE A 16 -3.80 -44.51 32.36
C ILE A 16 -4.57 -45.16 33.53
N LEU A 17 -5.68 -44.56 33.98
CA LEU A 17 -6.58 -45.16 34.97
C LEU A 17 -7.52 -46.24 34.39
N GLY A 18 -7.45 -46.52 33.09
CA GLY A 18 -8.27 -47.53 32.41
C GLY A 18 -9.76 -47.19 32.30
N LYS A 19 -10.14 -45.93 32.57
CA LYS A 19 -11.53 -45.45 32.45
C LYS A 19 -11.93 -45.14 31.01
N LEU A 20 -10.93 -44.98 30.15
CA LEU A 20 -11.06 -44.70 28.72
C LEU A 20 -10.34 -45.81 27.94
N SER A 21 -10.86 -46.20 26.78
CA SER A 21 -10.14 -47.09 25.88
C SER A 21 -9.14 -46.30 25.03
N ASP A 22 -7.99 -46.90 24.72
CA ASP A 22 -6.93 -46.25 23.91
C ASP A 22 -7.44 -45.71 22.57
N SER A 23 -8.41 -46.40 21.95
CA SER A 23 -9.04 -45.95 20.70
C SER A 23 -9.81 -44.63 20.87
N ARG A 24 -10.52 -44.44 21.99
CA ARG A 24 -11.23 -43.19 22.28
C ARG A 24 -10.27 -42.08 22.68
N TYR A 25 -9.21 -42.41 23.41
CA TYR A 25 -8.12 -41.49 23.72
C TYR A 25 -7.52 -40.91 22.44
N ALA A 26 -7.06 -41.76 21.53
CA ALA A 26 -6.42 -41.32 20.27
C ALA A 26 -7.34 -40.45 19.41
N THR A 27 -8.64 -40.71 19.43
CA THR A 27 -9.62 -39.90 18.68
C THR A 27 -9.79 -38.51 19.29
N LEU A 28 -9.86 -38.41 20.63
CA LEU A 28 -10.01 -37.13 21.33
C LEU A 28 -8.72 -36.30 21.27
N ASP A 29 -7.57 -36.94 21.45
CA ASP A 29 -6.24 -36.35 21.34
C ASP A 29 -6.05 -35.67 19.98
N ALA A 30 -6.34 -36.40 18.89
CA ALA A 30 -6.26 -35.84 17.54
C ALA A 30 -7.24 -34.69 17.28
N GLN A 31 -8.43 -34.69 17.91
CA GLN A 31 -9.38 -33.59 17.79
C GLN A 31 -8.90 -32.33 18.50
N TYR A 32 -8.40 -32.47 19.74
CA TYR A 32 -7.91 -31.34 20.51
C TYR A 32 -6.62 -30.77 19.94
N GLU A 33 -5.69 -31.61 19.48
CA GLU A 33 -4.47 -31.17 18.79
C GLU A 33 -4.82 -30.33 17.54
N LYS A 34 -5.80 -30.81 16.76
CA LYS A 34 -6.30 -30.08 15.59
C LYS A 34 -6.90 -28.73 15.99
N GLU A 35 -7.78 -28.69 16.99
CA GLU A 35 -8.40 -27.45 17.47
C GLU A 35 -7.36 -26.45 18.00
N GLN A 36 -6.35 -26.93 18.74
CA GLN A 36 -5.23 -26.10 19.19
C GLN A 36 -4.44 -25.53 18.02
N SER A 37 -4.16 -26.33 16.99
CA SER A 37 -3.43 -25.87 15.80
C SER A 37 -4.21 -24.83 15.00
N GLU A 38 -5.54 -25.00 14.88
CA GLU A 38 -6.41 -24.05 14.18
C GLU A 38 -6.51 -22.72 14.94
N LEU A 39 -6.74 -22.77 16.25
CA LEU A 39 -6.81 -21.59 17.11
C LEU A 39 -5.48 -20.82 17.15
N THR A 40 -4.35 -21.51 17.26
CA THR A 40 -3.03 -20.85 17.24
C THR A 40 -2.73 -20.21 15.90
N ALA A 41 -3.10 -20.87 14.79
CA ALA A 41 -2.98 -20.28 13.47
C ALA A 41 -3.84 -19.02 13.31
N GLU A 42 -5.10 -19.06 13.77
CA GLU A 42 -6.04 -17.94 13.75
C GLU A 42 -5.54 -16.77 14.60
N ILE A 43 -5.06 -17.02 15.82
CA ILE A 43 -4.44 -16.00 16.68
C ILE A 43 -3.27 -15.35 15.95
N SER A 44 -2.38 -16.13 15.32
CA SER A 44 -1.24 -15.56 14.60
C SER A 44 -1.67 -14.71 13.40
N ALA A 45 -2.76 -15.08 12.73
CA ALA A 45 -3.31 -14.35 11.60
C ALA A 45 -3.93 -13.02 12.06
N LEU A 46 -4.72 -13.05 13.14
CA LEU A 46 -5.32 -11.88 13.76
C LEU A 46 -4.25 -10.92 14.31
N GLU A 47 -3.22 -11.43 14.97
CA GLU A 47 -2.09 -10.62 15.43
C GLU A 47 -1.34 -9.95 14.27
N LYS A 48 -1.14 -10.66 13.15
CA LYS A 48 -0.54 -10.06 11.96
C LYS A 48 -1.43 -8.95 11.39
N ALA A 49 -2.74 -9.16 11.34
CA ALA A 49 -3.69 -8.15 10.89
C ALA A 49 -3.66 -6.91 11.80
N ILE A 50 -3.71 -7.09 13.12
CA ILE A 50 -3.62 -6.00 14.10
C ILE A 50 -2.28 -5.25 13.93
N LYS A 51 -1.16 -5.96 13.81
CA LYS A 51 0.15 -5.34 13.59
C LYS A 51 0.22 -4.57 12.27
N SER A 52 -0.48 -4.99 11.22
CA SER A 52 -0.59 -4.16 10.01
C SER A 52 -1.41 -2.90 10.25
N TYR A 53 -2.54 -2.98 10.95
CA TYR A 53 -3.37 -1.81 11.24
C TYR A 53 -2.68 -0.79 12.17
N GLU A 54 -2.01 -1.24 13.23
CA GLU A 54 -1.26 -0.34 14.13
C GLU A 54 -0.12 0.40 13.42
N LYS A 55 0.50 -0.20 12.41
CA LYS A 55 1.51 0.49 11.60
C LYS A 55 0.87 1.65 10.85
N HIS A 56 -0.26 1.41 10.18
CA HIS A 56 -0.97 2.42 9.41
C HIS A 56 -1.51 3.58 10.28
N GLU A 57 -1.99 3.31 11.49
CA GLU A 57 -2.48 4.36 12.39
C GLU A 57 -1.32 5.26 12.90
N LYS A 58 -0.20 4.65 13.33
CA LYS A 58 1.01 5.38 13.76
C LYS A 58 1.63 6.19 12.63
N ASP A 59 1.44 5.75 11.40
CA ASP A 59 1.93 6.40 10.19
C ASP A 59 1.11 7.66 9.85
N ALA A 60 -0.22 7.62 10.02
CA ALA A 60 -1.08 8.79 9.85
C ALA A 60 -0.78 9.90 10.89
N ASP A 61 -0.62 9.53 12.16
CA ASP A 61 -0.28 10.49 13.21
C ASP A 61 1.08 11.15 12.98
N ARG A 62 2.07 10.37 12.50
CA ARG A 62 3.38 10.90 12.12
C ARG A 62 3.30 11.85 10.93
N PHE A 63 2.44 11.56 9.96
CA PHE A 63 2.23 12.42 8.80
C PHE A 63 1.63 13.77 9.20
N ILE A 64 0.60 13.76 10.06
CA ILE A 64 0.00 14.99 10.59
C ILE A 64 1.05 15.79 11.36
N ALA A 65 1.83 15.15 12.23
CA ALA A 65 2.91 15.81 12.97
C ALA A 65 4.01 16.39 12.06
N LEU A 66 4.30 15.75 10.92
CA LEU A 66 5.23 16.27 9.92
C LEU A 66 4.65 17.48 9.19
N ILE A 67 3.37 17.43 8.79
CA ILE A 67 2.69 18.58 8.18
C ILE A 67 2.71 19.76 9.15
N ASP A 68 2.28 19.57 10.40
CA ASP A 68 2.24 20.64 11.40
C ASP A 68 3.62 21.28 11.62
N LYS A 69 4.69 20.47 11.60
CA LYS A 69 6.07 20.94 11.75
C LYS A 69 6.55 21.77 10.56
N TYR A 70 6.00 21.51 9.37
CA TYR A 70 6.41 22.10 8.12
C TYR A 70 5.24 22.84 7.44
N GLU A 71 4.24 23.33 8.18
CA GLU A 71 3.12 24.07 7.58
C GLU A 71 3.56 25.49 7.16
N ASN A 72 4.60 26.02 7.79
CA ASN A 72 5.11 27.39 7.59
C ASN A 72 6.61 27.40 7.23
N PHE A 73 7.00 26.82 6.08
CA PHE A 73 8.35 27.00 5.55
C PHE A 73 8.39 28.04 4.42
N ASP A 74 9.35 28.96 4.51
CA ASP A 74 9.63 29.92 3.42
C ASP A 74 10.40 29.27 2.26
N LYS A 75 11.09 28.14 2.52
CA LYS A 75 11.94 27.44 1.56
C LYS A 75 11.80 25.94 1.69
N LEU A 76 11.52 25.29 0.56
CA LEU A 76 11.49 23.84 0.46
C LEU A 76 12.92 23.29 0.51
N THR A 77 13.27 22.58 1.58
CA THR A 77 14.60 21.96 1.72
C THR A 77 14.60 20.52 1.19
N ILE A 78 15.73 20.08 0.62
CA ILE A 78 15.91 18.69 0.14
C ILE A 78 15.63 17.67 1.26
N ALA A 79 16.04 17.99 2.49
CA ALA A 79 15.76 17.15 3.66
C ALA A 79 14.25 16.95 3.88
N MET A 80 13.45 18.00 3.69
CA MET A 80 11.99 17.91 3.81
C MET A 80 11.41 17.04 2.70
N LEU A 81 11.85 17.23 1.44
CA LEU A 81 11.40 16.41 0.32
C LEU A 81 11.70 14.92 0.53
N ASN A 82 12.89 14.58 1.03
CA ASN A 82 13.25 13.20 1.34
C ASN A 82 12.47 12.61 2.52
N GLU A 83 12.02 13.45 3.46
CA GLU A 83 11.16 13.03 4.57
C GLU A 83 9.70 12.84 4.12
N PHE A 84 9.22 13.62 3.15
CA PHE A 84 7.83 13.58 2.68
C PHE A 84 7.59 12.62 1.52
N ILE A 85 8.54 12.46 0.60
CA ILE A 85 8.37 11.69 -0.63
C ILE A 85 9.02 10.32 -0.50
N GLU A 86 8.24 9.26 -0.66
CA GLU A 86 8.72 7.88 -0.70
C GLU A 86 9.46 7.62 -2.03
N LYS A 87 8.81 7.97 -3.14
CA LYS A 87 9.35 7.82 -4.50
C LYS A 87 8.65 8.74 -5.49
N ILE A 88 9.36 9.04 -6.57
CA ILE A 88 8.83 9.77 -7.73
C ILE A 88 8.91 8.81 -8.92
N LEU A 89 7.77 8.49 -9.53
CA LEU A 89 7.72 7.74 -10.78
C LEU A 89 7.58 8.72 -11.93
N VAL A 90 8.42 8.53 -12.94
CA VAL A 90 8.45 9.36 -14.14
C VAL A 90 8.14 8.42 -15.30
N ASN A 91 6.97 8.59 -15.90
CA ASN A 91 6.51 7.73 -16.99
C ASN A 91 7.24 8.09 -18.30
N GLU A 92 7.14 7.19 -19.29
CA GLU A 92 7.68 7.47 -20.63
C GLU A 92 6.96 8.65 -21.28
N ARG A 93 7.66 9.37 -22.16
CA ARG A 93 7.06 10.47 -22.92
C ARG A 93 6.16 9.93 -24.03
N ASP A 94 5.01 10.56 -24.24
CA ASP A 94 4.05 10.18 -25.29
C ASP A 94 4.63 10.26 -26.72
N ARG A 95 5.66 11.09 -26.94
CA ARG A 95 6.32 11.24 -28.25
C ARG A 95 7.83 11.40 -28.10
N LYS A 96 8.59 10.49 -28.71
CA LYS A 96 10.07 10.55 -28.78
C LYS A 96 10.52 11.72 -29.67
N GLY A 97 11.46 12.52 -29.16
CA GLY A 97 12.17 13.55 -29.94
C GLY A 97 11.62 14.97 -29.87
N SER A 98 10.48 15.22 -29.20
CA SER A 98 10.01 16.59 -28.96
C SER A 98 10.42 17.08 -27.57
N ILE A 99 10.96 18.30 -27.49
CA ILE A 99 11.29 19.00 -26.23
C ILE A 99 10.00 19.50 -25.54
N GLN A 100 8.86 19.50 -26.25
CA GLN A 100 7.56 20.03 -25.81
C GLN A 100 6.49 18.96 -25.54
N THR A 101 6.85 17.68 -25.38
CA THR A 101 5.86 16.65 -24.99
C THR A 101 5.63 16.68 -23.48
N THR A 102 4.38 16.56 -23.06
CA THR A 102 3.98 16.34 -21.66
C THR A 102 4.54 15.01 -21.16
N GLN A 103 4.96 14.98 -19.90
CA GLN A 103 5.47 13.77 -19.24
C GLN A 103 4.71 13.61 -17.93
N GLU A 104 4.10 12.44 -17.75
CA GLU A 104 3.38 12.15 -16.52
C GLU A 104 4.38 11.83 -15.39
N VAL A 105 4.18 12.50 -14.25
CA VAL A 105 4.98 12.31 -13.05
C VAL A 105 4.03 11.98 -11.90
N GLU A 106 4.24 10.82 -11.28
CA GLU A 106 3.53 10.42 -10.07
C GLU A 106 4.41 10.59 -8.85
N MET A 107 3.91 11.31 -7.84
CA MET A 107 4.59 11.46 -6.55
C MET A 107 3.90 10.56 -5.50
N TYR A 108 4.69 9.70 -4.86
CA TYR A 108 4.24 8.88 -3.75
C TYR A 108 4.75 9.51 -2.46
N PHE A 109 3.83 9.93 -1.61
CA PHE A 109 4.15 10.51 -0.31
C PHE A 109 4.22 9.40 0.74
N ASN A 110 5.20 9.53 1.63
CA ASN A 110 5.24 8.71 2.83
C ASN A 110 3.90 8.84 3.56
N PHE A 111 3.30 7.70 3.91
CA PHE A 111 2.08 7.59 4.71
C PHE A 111 0.72 7.89 4.03
N VAL A 112 0.69 8.45 2.81
CA VAL A 112 -0.57 8.73 2.06
C VAL A 112 -0.63 7.98 0.72
N GLY A 113 0.50 7.51 0.19
CA GLY A 113 0.54 6.83 -1.11
C GLY A 113 0.46 7.82 -2.28
N ARG A 114 -0.27 7.47 -3.35
CA ARG A 114 -0.41 8.32 -4.54
C ARG A 114 -1.27 9.54 -4.19
N PHE A 115 -0.64 10.70 -4.11
CA PHE A 115 -1.35 11.96 -3.94
C PHE A 115 -1.41 12.68 -5.28
N VAL A 116 -2.61 13.01 -5.73
CA VAL A 116 -2.83 13.93 -6.85
C VAL A 116 -3.36 15.22 -6.23
N PRO A 117 -2.54 16.28 -6.10
CA PRO A 117 -3.02 17.54 -5.59
C PRO A 117 -4.17 18.04 -6.49
N PRO A 118 -5.30 18.50 -5.93
CA PRO A 118 -6.45 18.94 -6.72
C PRO A 118 -6.14 20.15 -7.62
N VAL A 119 -5.02 20.86 -7.38
CA VAL A 119 -4.57 21.99 -8.22
C VAL A 119 -3.89 21.52 -9.53
N PHE A 120 -3.42 20.27 -9.59
CA PHE A 120 -2.85 19.67 -10.81
C PHE A 120 -3.86 18.80 -11.57
N GLY A 121 -4.98 18.43 -10.93
CA GLY A 121 -6.11 17.81 -11.60
C GLY A 121 -6.90 18.89 -12.33
N GLU A 122 -6.69 19.00 -13.64
CA GLU A 122 -7.42 19.90 -14.53
C GLU A 122 -7.13 21.39 -14.26
N ALA A 123 -5.94 21.86 -14.67
CA ALA A 123 -5.88 23.23 -15.13
C ALA A 123 -6.78 23.30 -16.38
N GLU A 124 -8.02 23.80 -16.22
CA GLU A 124 -8.84 24.23 -17.34
C GLU A 124 -8.07 25.36 -18.04
N LEU A 125 -7.27 24.98 -19.03
CA LEU A 125 -6.55 25.91 -19.91
C LEU A 125 -7.60 26.83 -20.52
N ALA A 126 -7.34 28.15 -20.50
CA ALA A 126 -8.23 29.11 -21.12
C ALA A 126 -8.46 28.74 -22.60
N PRO A 127 -9.65 29.00 -23.17
CA PRO A 127 -9.97 28.59 -24.55
C PRO A 127 -8.94 29.08 -25.60
N GLU A 128 -8.24 30.18 -25.32
CA GLU A 128 -7.15 30.69 -26.17
C GLU A 128 -5.89 29.82 -26.14
N GLU A 129 -5.53 29.24 -24.99
CA GLU A 129 -4.34 28.39 -24.83
C GLU A 129 -4.56 27.00 -25.45
N LEU A 130 -5.79 26.46 -25.36
CA LEU A 130 -6.18 25.22 -26.03
C LEU A 130 -6.13 25.33 -27.56
N GLU A 131 -6.55 26.48 -28.10
CA GLU A 131 -6.44 26.76 -29.53
C GLU A 131 -4.98 26.92 -30.00
N GLU A 132 -4.11 27.49 -29.18
CA GLU A 132 -2.69 27.54 -29.51
C GLU A 132 -2.05 26.16 -29.48
N ILE A 133 -2.41 25.32 -28.51
CA ILE A 133 -1.90 23.94 -28.40
C ILE A 133 -2.35 23.11 -29.62
N SER A 134 -3.63 23.17 -30.01
CA SER A 134 -4.14 22.43 -31.17
C SER A 134 -3.50 22.89 -32.48
N LYS A 135 -3.38 24.21 -32.71
CA LYS A 135 -2.67 24.75 -33.90
C LYS A 135 -1.20 24.33 -33.93
N ARG A 136 -0.57 24.15 -32.77
CA ARG A 136 0.85 23.75 -32.65
C ARG A 136 1.02 22.26 -32.82
N GLU A 137 0.07 21.44 -32.38
CA GLU A 137 0.02 20.00 -32.63
C GLU A 137 -0.23 19.71 -34.11
N GLU A 138 -1.19 20.38 -34.76
CA GLU A 138 -1.43 20.23 -36.20
C GLU A 138 -0.20 20.56 -37.04
N ARG A 139 0.56 21.59 -36.66
CA ARG A 139 1.81 21.94 -37.35
C ARG A 139 2.86 20.85 -37.20
N LYS A 140 2.96 20.23 -36.02
CA LYS A 140 3.89 19.14 -35.73
C LYS A 140 3.50 17.84 -36.42
N ASP A 141 2.22 17.55 -36.54
CA ASP A 141 1.74 16.36 -37.24
C ASP A 141 1.91 16.45 -38.75
N LYS A 142 1.67 17.63 -39.34
CA LYS A 142 1.98 17.91 -40.75
C LYS A 142 3.48 17.72 -41.05
N THR A 143 4.36 18.21 -40.18
CA THR A 143 5.81 17.99 -40.35
C THR A 143 6.21 16.52 -40.15
N SER A 144 5.52 15.81 -39.25
CA SER A 144 5.78 14.39 -39.01
C SER A 144 5.31 13.49 -40.16
N SER A 145 4.21 13.83 -40.84
CA SER A 145 3.73 13.11 -42.02
C SER A 145 4.61 13.38 -43.24
N GLU A 146 5.03 14.63 -43.44
CA GLU A 146 5.91 15.02 -44.57
C GLU A 146 7.29 14.35 -44.51
N LEU A 147 7.81 14.06 -43.30
CA LEU A 147 9.08 13.33 -43.11
C LEU A 147 8.97 11.81 -43.34
N LEU A 148 7.76 11.24 -43.36
CA LEU A 148 7.52 9.82 -43.59
C LEU A 148 7.22 9.49 -45.06
N GLU A 149 6.85 10.48 -45.87
CA GLU A 149 6.53 10.34 -47.30
C GLU A 149 7.70 10.69 -48.26
N ALA A 150 8.86 11.10 -47.73
CA ALA A 150 10.08 11.41 -48.49
C ALA A 150 11.13 10.28 -48.39
#